data_AF-A0A7K1VR29-F1
#
_entry.id   AF-A0A7K1VR29-F1
#
_cell.length_a   1.000
_cell.length_b   1.000
_cell.length_c   1.000
_cell.angle_alpha   90.00
_cell.angle_beta   90.00
_cell.angle_gamma   90.00
#
_symmetry.space_group_name_H-M   'P 1'
#
loop_
_entity.id
_entity.type
_entity.pdbx_description
1 polymer ?
#
loop_
_entity_poly.entity_id
_entity_poly.type
_entity_poly.pdbx_seq_one_letter_code
_entity_poly.pdbx_strand_id
1 'polypeptide(L)'
;MTWNSEAETTRMPAATEPTGGTGPQPTREYVWPEPQPGSTGPVSRSEAAPAATPATIGSIEPEPAPVRRKGNRLAGLAIALLATAVFAALLLVALTAVRILVDQLAGDPLAIALDEAPTALFLAPVAVFFVGLALIVLAVNRAGWWAYVLGGFFVALLAGAAALVGAWIPVGGAAVPSDRVQLVEFLRDPAVLLAVLAAAVLAREVSVWGGALIAGRARGVKRRNAEREAAAQS
;
A
#
# COMPACT_ATOMS: atom_id res chain seq x y z
N MET A 1 -67.18 -4.85 -6.20
CA MET A 1 -66.05 -4.46 -7.06
C MET A 1 -64.98 -5.52 -6.90
N THR A 2 -64.88 -6.37 -7.93
CA THR A 2 -63.99 -7.50 -8.07
C THR A 2 -62.64 -7.02 -8.61
N TRP A 3 -61.54 -7.39 -7.95
CA TRP A 3 -60.20 -7.35 -8.55
C TRP A 3 -59.62 -8.75 -8.51
N ASN A 4 -59.52 -9.36 -9.69
CA ASN A 4 -59.00 -10.70 -9.93
C ASN A 4 -57.49 -10.73 -9.69
N SER A 5 -57.05 -11.76 -8.97
CA SER A 5 -55.65 -12.16 -8.80
C SER A 5 -55.32 -13.18 -9.89
N GLU A 6 -54.82 -12.73 -11.04
CA GLU A 6 -54.32 -13.64 -12.07
C GLU A 6 -52.86 -13.99 -11.77
N ALA A 7 -52.69 -15.09 -11.04
CA ALA A 7 -51.46 -15.84 -11.01
C ALA A 7 -51.26 -16.50 -12.38
N GLU A 8 -50.40 -15.91 -13.21
CA GLU A 8 -50.06 -16.48 -14.50
C GLU A 8 -49.17 -17.72 -14.31
N THR A 9 -49.82 -18.87 -14.18
CA THR A 9 -49.20 -20.19 -14.28
C THR A 9 -49.30 -20.65 -15.73
N THR A 10 -48.34 -20.27 -16.58
CA THR A 10 -48.25 -20.78 -17.95
C THR A 10 -47.46 -22.09 -17.97
N ARG A 11 -48.15 -23.16 -18.35
CA ARG A 11 -47.67 -24.53 -18.54
C ARG A 11 -46.51 -24.61 -19.55
N MET A 12 -45.56 -25.51 -19.27
CA MET A 12 -44.60 -26.01 -20.26
C MET A 12 -45.26 -26.98 -21.25
N PRO A 13 -44.69 -27.09 -22.47
CA PRO A 13 -44.45 -28.39 -23.08
C PRO A 13 -42.98 -28.57 -23.49
N ALA A 14 -42.60 -29.83 -23.62
CA ALA A 14 -41.24 -30.35 -23.69
C ALA A 14 -40.56 -30.30 -25.08
N ALA A 15 -39.22 -30.42 -25.01
CA ALA A 15 -38.26 -31.06 -25.91
C ALA A 15 -37.94 -30.45 -27.28
N THR A 16 -36.68 -30.00 -27.42
CA THR A 16 -35.77 -30.57 -28.41
C THR A 16 -34.32 -30.46 -27.92
N GLU A 17 -33.67 -31.62 -27.76
CA GLU A 17 -32.26 -31.78 -27.40
C GLU A 17 -31.35 -31.26 -28.53
N PRO A 18 -30.21 -30.60 -28.24
CA PRO A 18 -29.00 -30.80 -29.00
C PRO A 18 -28.26 -31.99 -28.40
N THR A 19 -28.32 -33.09 -29.13
CA THR A 19 -27.40 -34.23 -29.10
C THR A 19 -25.96 -33.84 -28.72
N GLY A 20 -25.42 -34.51 -27.70
CA GLY A 20 -24.01 -34.89 -27.69
C GLY A 20 -23.18 -34.48 -26.48
N GLY A 21 -23.06 -35.41 -25.52
CA GLY A 21 -21.77 -35.71 -24.90
C GLY A 21 -21.46 -35.08 -23.54
N THR A 22 -21.88 -35.77 -22.48
CA THR A 22 -21.24 -35.72 -21.15
C THR A 22 -19.80 -36.25 -21.22
N GLY A 23 -18.83 -35.43 -20.82
CA GLY A 23 -17.46 -35.84 -20.51
C GLY A 23 -16.68 -34.69 -19.86
N PRO A 24 -15.76 -34.96 -18.91
CA PRO A 24 -14.92 -33.93 -18.32
C PRO A 24 -14.05 -33.28 -19.41
N GLN A 25 -13.97 -31.94 -19.39
CA GLN A 25 -13.04 -31.18 -20.22
C GLN A 25 -11.62 -31.76 -20.06
N PRO A 26 -10.97 -32.30 -21.11
CA PRO A 26 -9.60 -32.75 -20.98
C PRO A 26 -8.71 -31.52 -20.78
N THR A 27 -8.06 -31.48 -19.62
CA THR A 27 -6.91 -30.63 -19.33
C THR A 27 -5.94 -30.75 -20.50
N ARG A 28 -5.69 -29.65 -21.22
CA ARG A 28 -4.64 -29.62 -22.25
C ARG A 28 -3.30 -29.82 -21.54
N GLU A 29 -2.81 -31.05 -21.58
CA GLU A 29 -1.46 -31.39 -21.14
C GLU A 29 -0.47 -30.65 -22.03
N TYR A 30 0.38 -29.83 -21.43
CA TYR A 30 1.44 -29.12 -22.13
C TYR A 30 2.61 -30.08 -22.33
N VAL A 31 2.69 -30.68 -23.52
CA VAL A 31 3.81 -31.55 -23.90
C VAL A 31 4.98 -30.67 -24.36
N TRP A 32 6.08 -30.72 -23.62
CA TRP A 32 7.35 -30.12 -24.02
C TRP A 32 7.99 -30.98 -25.13
N PRO A 33 8.45 -30.42 -26.27
CA PRO A 33 9.20 -31.20 -27.25
C PRO A 33 10.56 -31.62 -26.66
N GLU A 34 10.78 -32.91 -26.48
CA GLU A 34 12.12 -33.42 -26.18
C GLU A 34 13.03 -33.24 -27.41
N PRO A 35 14.29 -32.78 -27.24
CA PRO A 35 15.26 -32.74 -28.32
C PRO A 35 15.62 -34.17 -28.73
N GLN A 36 15.30 -34.58 -29.96
CA GLN A 36 15.75 -35.86 -30.50
C GLN A 36 17.26 -35.84 -30.79
N PRO A 37 18.07 -36.72 -30.18
CA PRO A 37 19.45 -36.90 -30.59
C PRO A 37 19.53 -37.65 -31.92
N GLY A 38 20.53 -37.25 -32.72
CA GLY A 38 20.70 -37.55 -34.14
C GLY A 38 20.53 -39.01 -34.58
N SER A 39 19.74 -39.19 -35.64
CA SER A 39 19.72 -40.38 -36.48
C SER A 39 20.59 -40.11 -37.73
N THR A 40 21.77 -40.71 -37.78
CA THR A 40 22.63 -40.81 -38.96
C THR A 40 22.06 -41.84 -39.94
N GLY A 41 21.40 -41.37 -41.00
CA GLY A 41 21.02 -42.18 -42.17
C GLY A 41 21.91 -41.86 -43.38
N PRO A 42 22.24 -42.83 -44.25
CA PRO A 42 23.27 -42.67 -45.27
C PRO A 42 22.83 -41.83 -46.47
N VAL A 43 23.84 -41.17 -47.03
CA VAL A 43 23.82 -40.23 -48.15
C VAL A 43 23.35 -40.92 -49.43
N SER A 44 22.28 -40.39 -50.04
CA SER A 44 21.95 -40.67 -51.44
C SER A 44 22.09 -39.37 -52.25
N ARG A 45 23.02 -39.39 -53.21
CA ARG A 45 23.36 -38.28 -54.10
C ARG A 45 22.56 -38.42 -55.39
N SER A 46 21.73 -37.45 -55.73
CA SER A 46 21.10 -37.33 -57.04
C SER A 46 20.94 -35.86 -57.45
N GLU A 47 21.73 -35.50 -58.47
CA GLU A 47 21.43 -34.62 -59.61
C GLU A 47 21.11 -33.12 -59.44
N ALA A 48 21.57 -32.32 -60.40
CA ALA A 48 21.71 -30.87 -60.37
C ALA A 48 20.62 -30.12 -61.15
N ALA A 49 20.21 -28.94 -60.62
CA ALA A 49 19.74 -27.68 -61.27
C ALA A 49 18.55 -27.03 -60.50
N PRO A 50 18.27 -25.71 -60.60
CA PRO A 50 19.09 -24.53 -60.90
C PRO A 50 19.16 -23.56 -59.68
N ALA A 51 19.92 -22.47 -59.83
CA ALA A 51 20.18 -21.45 -58.80
C ALA A 51 18.91 -20.90 -58.14
N ALA A 52 18.75 -21.15 -56.84
CA ALA A 52 17.81 -20.43 -55.99
C ALA A 52 18.47 -19.12 -55.53
N THR A 53 17.81 -18.01 -55.86
CA THR A 53 18.10 -16.66 -55.36
C THR A 53 18.32 -16.67 -53.84
N PRO A 54 19.25 -15.85 -53.30
CA PRO A 54 19.40 -15.75 -51.86
C PRO A 54 18.08 -15.27 -51.27
N ALA A 55 17.44 -16.12 -50.46
CA ALA A 55 16.33 -15.71 -49.64
C ALA A 55 16.85 -14.59 -48.73
N THR A 56 16.38 -13.37 -48.97
CA THR A 56 16.56 -12.26 -48.04
C THR A 56 16.04 -12.72 -46.70
N ILE A 57 16.95 -13.04 -45.78
CA ILE A 57 16.62 -13.24 -44.37
C ILE A 57 15.97 -11.93 -43.94
N GLY A 58 14.65 -11.97 -43.74
CA GLY A 58 13.91 -10.82 -43.24
C GLY A 58 14.62 -10.30 -42.01
N SER A 59 15.00 -9.02 -42.05
CA SER A 59 15.63 -8.33 -40.93
C SER A 59 14.76 -8.58 -39.69
N ILE A 60 15.29 -9.32 -38.71
CA ILE A 60 14.65 -9.48 -37.42
C ILE A 60 14.81 -8.11 -36.75
N GLU A 61 13.78 -7.27 -36.89
CA GLU A 61 13.68 -6.02 -36.14
C GLU A 61 13.86 -6.37 -34.66
N PRO A 62 14.89 -5.84 -33.97
CA PRO A 62 15.07 -6.13 -32.55
C PRO A 62 13.84 -5.59 -31.81
N GLU A 63 13.10 -6.49 -31.16
CA GLU A 63 11.93 -6.13 -30.37
C GLU A 63 12.33 -5.02 -29.39
N PRO A 64 11.61 -3.87 -29.37
CA PRO A 64 12.02 -2.73 -28.57
C PRO A 64 12.15 -3.13 -27.12
N ALA A 65 13.37 -2.96 -26.58
CA ALA A 65 13.69 -3.38 -25.22
C ALA A 65 12.66 -2.80 -24.23
N PRO A 66 12.05 -3.64 -23.37
CA PRO A 66 10.96 -3.21 -22.51
C PRO A 66 11.43 -2.04 -21.64
N VAL A 67 10.69 -0.93 -21.72
CA VAL A 67 11.00 0.30 -20.98
C VAL A 67 11.06 -0.04 -19.49
N ARG A 68 12.27 -0.05 -18.93
CA ARG A 68 12.52 -0.38 -17.52
C ARG A 68 11.77 0.61 -16.63
N ARG A 69 10.67 0.15 -16.03
CA ARG A 69 9.89 0.95 -15.08
C ARG A 69 10.74 1.25 -13.85
N LYS A 70 11.20 2.49 -13.73
CA LYS A 70 11.94 2.97 -12.55
C LYS A 70 11.03 2.84 -11.31
N GLY A 71 11.54 2.17 -10.27
CA GLY A 71 10.75 1.78 -9.10
C GLY A 71 10.20 2.98 -8.32
N ASN A 72 8.89 3.13 -8.29
CA ASN A 72 8.19 4.23 -7.59
C ASN A 72 8.17 4.08 -6.05
N ARG A 73 8.76 3.01 -5.52
CA ARG A 73 8.74 2.66 -4.09
C ARG A 73 9.62 3.60 -3.24
N LEU A 74 10.82 3.93 -3.73
CA LEU A 74 11.71 4.88 -3.05
C LEU A 74 11.10 6.29 -2.96
N ALA A 75 10.35 6.70 -3.98
CA ALA A 75 9.65 7.98 -3.98
C ALA A 75 8.52 8.02 -2.93
N GLY A 76 7.77 6.91 -2.77
CA GLY A 76 6.77 6.78 -1.71
C GLY A 76 7.39 6.87 -0.32
N LEU A 77 8.54 6.23 -0.10
CA LEU A 77 9.25 6.28 1.18
C LEU A 77 9.76 7.69 1.50
N ALA A 78 10.29 8.43 0.52
CA ALA A 78 10.70 9.82 0.70
C ALA A 78 9.54 10.72 1.15
N ILE A 79 8.34 10.48 0.61
CA ILE A 79 7.14 11.22 1.05
C ILE A 79 6.68 10.77 2.43
N ALA A 80 6.81 9.47 2.77
CA ALA A 80 6.54 9.01 4.12
C ALA A 80 7.47 9.65 5.16
N LEU A 81 8.75 9.84 4.84
CA LEU A 81 9.69 10.58 5.68
C LEU A 81 9.28 12.05 5.84
N LEU A 82 8.90 12.72 4.75
CA LEU A 82 8.41 14.10 4.83
C LEU A 82 7.14 14.21 5.70
N ALA A 83 6.18 13.31 5.52
CA ALA A 83 4.97 13.25 6.34
C ALA A 83 5.30 12.99 7.81
N THR A 84 6.30 12.14 8.08
CA THR A 84 6.78 11.89 9.45
C THR A 84 7.38 13.14 10.07
N ALA A 85 8.17 13.91 9.31
CA ALA A 85 8.73 15.17 9.80
C ALA A 85 7.63 16.20 10.14
N VAL A 86 6.58 16.28 9.30
CA VAL A 86 5.42 17.14 9.58
C VAL A 86 4.67 16.66 10.82
N PHE A 87 4.40 15.35 10.93
CA PHE A 87 3.77 14.77 12.11
C PHE A 87 4.57 15.05 13.38
N ALA A 88 5.88 14.85 13.34
CA ALA A 88 6.78 15.11 14.46
C ALA A 88 6.74 16.59 14.88
N ALA A 89 6.83 17.53 13.92
CA ALA A 89 6.75 18.95 14.24
C ALA A 89 5.40 19.33 14.90
N LEU A 90 4.28 18.84 14.35
CA LEU A 90 2.95 19.12 14.90
C LEU A 90 2.74 18.48 16.28
N LEU A 91 3.20 17.24 16.46
CA LEU A 91 3.13 16.56 17.74
C LEU A 91 3.95 17.29 18.80
N LEU A 92 5.16 17.73 18.46
CA LEU A 92 6.00 18.48 19.40
C LEU A 92 5.31 19.76 19.86
N VAL A 93 4.76 20.53 18.92
CA VAL A 93 3.97 21.73 19.24
C VAL A 93 2.77 21.40 20.14
N ALA A 94 2.05 20.31 19.86
CA ALA A 94 0.91 19.90 20.67
C ALA A 94 1.32 19.49 22.09
N LEU A 95 2.41 18.73 22.25
CA LEU A 95 2.93 18.33 23.56
C LEU A 95 3.45 19.53 24.36
N THR A 96 4.19 20.45 23.72
CA THR A 96 4.60 21.71 24.34
C THR A 96 3.39 22.52 24.80
N ALA A 97 2.33 22.59 23.99
CA ALA A 97 1.09 23.26 24.38
C ALA A 97 0.44 22.57 25.59
N VAL A 98 0.42 21.24 25.66
CA VAL A 98 -0.08 20.51 26.84
C VAL A 98 0.73 20.89 28.09
N ARG A 99 2.07 20.90 28.03
CA ARG A 99 2.92 21.30 29.17
C ARG A 99 2.62 22.71 29.67
N ILE A 100 2.44 23.66 28.76
CA ILE A 100 2.22 25.07 29.14
C ILE A 100 0.78 25.28 29.63
N LEU A 101 -0.21 24.75 28.91
CA LEU A 101 -1.64 25.06 29.14
C LEU A 101 -2.30 24.13 30.17
N VAL A 102 -1.79 22.92 30.36
CA VAL A 102 -2.37 21.93 31.28
C VAL A 102 -1.51 21.82 32.53
N ASP A 103 -0.21 21.55 32.36
CA ASP A 103 0.71 21.42 33.51
C ASP A 103 1.13 22.78 34.09
N GLN A 104 0.71 23.89 33.47
CA GLN A 104 1.05 25.26 33.87
C GLN A 104 2.57 25.49 33.96
N LEU A 105 3.34 24.78 33.11
CA LEU A 105 4.79 24.89 33.11
C LEU A 105 5.23 26.24 32.55
N ALA A 106 5.78 27.10 33.41
CA ALA A 106 6.32 28.39 33.02
C ALA A 106 7.72 28.23 32.41
N GLY A 107 7.97 28.87 31.27
CA GLY A 107 9.26 28.84 30.61
C GLY A 107 9.20 29.31 29.16
N ASP A 108 10.36 29.35 28.51
CA ASP A 108 10.45 29.56 27.06
C ASP A 108 9.87 28.33 26.32
N PRO A 109 8.88 28.51 25.42
CA PRO A 109 8.28 27.40 24.67
C PRO A 109 9.32 26.59 23.88
N LEU A 110 10.37 27.23 23.37
CA LEU A 110 11.40 26.52 22.61
C LEU A 110 12.22 25.59 23.53
N ALA A 111 12.61 26.05 24.71
CA ALA A 111 13.29 25.21 25.70
C ALA A 111 12.42 24.01 26.12
N ILE A 112 11.13 24.24 26.42
CA ILE A 112 10.18 23.17 26.77
C ILE A 112 10.06 22.15 25.63
N ALA A 113 9.98 22.62 24.38
CA ALA A 113 9.93 21.73 23.22
C ALA A 113 11.22 20.90 23.07
N LEU A 114 12.39 21.49 23.31
CA LEU A 114 13.67 20.78 23.23
C LEU A 114 13.82 19.72 24.32
N ASP A 115 13.26 19.97 25.51
CA ASP A 115 13.21 18.99 26.62
C ASP A 115 12.20 17.87 26.36
N GLU A 116 11.12 18.16 25.62
CA GLU A 116 10.11 17.17 25.23
C GLU A 116 10.55 16.27 24.06
N ALA A 117 11.36 16.80 23.12
CA ALA A 117 11.80 16.08 21.93
C ALA A 117 12.51 14.72 22.18
N PRO A 118 13.31 14.51 23.23
CA PRO A 118 13.92 13.21 23.51
C PRO A 118 13.01 12.25 24.30
N THR A 119 11.78 12.64 24.68
CA THR A 119 10.92 11.79 25.53
C THR A 119 10.34 10.61 24.74
N ALA A 120 10.03 9.52 25.46
CA ALA A 120 9.33 8.39 24.86
C ALA A 120 7.91 8.77 24.40
N LEU A 121 7.26 9.72 25.08
CA LEU A 121 5.96 10.27 24.71
C LEU A 121 5.98 10.90 23.31
N PHE A 122 7.09 11.52 22.92
CA PHE A 122 7.29 12.05 21.58
C PHE A 122 7.82 11.00 20.59
N LEU A 123 8.90 10.30 20.94
CA LEU A 123 9.62 9.43 20.01
C LEU A 123 8.83 8.17 19.63
N ALA A 124 8.09 7.57 20.56
CA ALA A 124 7.36 6.33 20.28
C ALA A 124 6.25 6.54 19.23
N PRO A 125 5.37 7.56 19.34
CA PRO A 125 4.42 7.89 18.28
C PRO A 125 5.08 8.20 16.93
N VAL A 126 6.18 8.95 16.92
CA VAL A 126 6.88 9.34 15.68
C VAL A 126 7.43 8.11 14.96
N ALA A 127 8.08 7.20 15.70
CA ALA A 127 8.59 5.96 15.16
C ALA A 127 7.46 5.07 14.62
N VAL A 128 6.39 4.91 15.39
CA VAL A 128 5.22 4.10 15.01
C VAL A 128 4.49 4.69 13.81
N PHE A 129 4.37 6.01 13.73
CA PHE A 129 3.80 6.71 12.57
C PHE A 129 4.61 6.43 11.31
N PHE A 130 5.94 6.58 11.37
CA PHE A 130 6.82 6.31 10.24
C PHE A 130 6.70 4.86 9.78
N VAL A 131 6.79 3.90 10.70
CA VAL A 131 6.69 2.47 10.38
C VAL A 131 5.32 2.15 9.79
N GLY A 132 4.24 2.61 10.41
CA GLY A 132 2.87 2.39 9.93
C GLY A 132 2.67 2.96 8.52
N LEU A 133 3.11 4.19 8.28
CA LEU A 133 2.99 4.84 6.98
C LEU A 133 3.88 4.18 5.92
N ALA A 134 5.12 3.81 6.27
CA ALA A 134 6.02 3.10 5.39
C ALA A 134 5.43 1.73 5.00
N LEU A 135 4.89 0.98 5.95
CA LEU A 135 4.22 -0.30 5.67
C LEU A 135 3.04 -0.13 4.72
N ILE A 136 2.22 0.91 4.89
CA ILE A 136 1.13 1.22 3.95
C ILE A 136 1.69 1.51 2.56
N VAL A 137 2.72 2.36 2.46
CA VAL A 137 3.34 2.71 1.17
C VAL A 137 3.95 1.49 0.47
N LEU A 138 4.56 0.57 1.23
CA LEU A 138 5.20 -0.62 0.68
C LEU A 138 4.18 -1.71 0.31
N ALA A 139 3.13 -1.90 1.11
CA ALA A 139 2.08 -2.88 0.89
C ALA A 139 1.13 -2.46 -0.24
N VAL A 140 0.82 -1.17 -0.34
CA VAL A 140 -0.15 -0.62 -1.28
C VAL A 140 0.51 -0.34 -2.63
N ASN A 141 0.79 -1.40 -3.39
CA ASN A 141 1.33 -1.27 -4.76
C ASN A 141 0.24 -0.85 -5.78
N ARG A 142 -1.05 -0.90 -5.41
CA ARG A 142 -2.20 -0.67 -6.32
C ARG A 142 -3.48 -0.08 -5.72
N ALA A 143 -3.56 0.21 -4.43
CA ALA A 143 -4.80 0.70 -3.85
C ALA A 143 -4.95 2.22 -4.06
N GLY A 144 -6.18 2.64 -4.36
CA GLY A 144 -6.53 4.05 -4.48
C GLY A 144 -6.41 4.78 -3.14
N TRP A 145 -6.73 6.08 -3.16
CA TRP A 145 -6.71 6.98 -2.00
C TRP A 145 -7.39 6.40 -0.73
N TRP A 146 -8.41 5.56 -0.89
CA TRP A 146 -9.09 4.84 0.20
C TRP A 146 -8.18 4.04 1.13
N ALA A 147 -7.09 3.44 0.64
CA ALA A 147 -6.17 2.70 1.51
C ALA A 147 -5.43 3.61 2.50
N TYR A 148 -5.20 4.87 2.13
CA TYR A 148 -4.64 5.86 3.04
C TYR A 148 -5.69 6.38 4.03
N VAL A 149 -6.96 6.44 3.62
CA VAL A 149 -8.08 6.80 4.51
C VAL A 149 -8.34 5.69 5.53
N LEU A 150 -8.31 4.41 5.15
CA LEU A 150 -8.51 3.32 6.12
C LEU A 150 -7.23 3.04 6.91
N GLY A 151 -6.08 3.01 6.24
CA GLY A 151 -4.78 2.85 6.86
C GLY A 151 -4.45 3.97 7.85
N GLY A 152 -4.88 5.20 7.59
CA GLY A 152 -4.72 6.32 8.51
C GLY A 152 -5.46 6.15 9.83
N PHE A 153 -6.54 5.35 9.89
CA PHE A 153 -7.25 5.07 11.15
C PHE A 153 -6.43 4.09 11.98
N PHE A 154 -5.84 3.09 11.32
CA PHE A 154 -4.94 2.16 11.96
C PHE A 154 -3.68 2.86 12.50
N VAL A 155 -3.07 3.74 11.70
CA VAL A 155 -1.91 4.54 12.12
C VAL A 155 -2.27 5.46 13.30
N ALA A 156 -3.47 6.05 13.30
CA ALA A 156 -3.96 6.85 14.42
C ALA A 156 -4.06 6.05 15.73
N LEU A 157 -4.65 4.85 15.68
CA LEU A 157 -4.75 3.97 16.84
C LEU A 157 -3.38 3.56 17.35
N LEU A 158 -2.47 3.19 16.45
CA LEU A 158 -1.12 2.80 16.82
C LEU A 158 -0.33 3.97 17.43
N ALA A 159 -0.42 5.16 16.85
CA ALA A 159 0.26 6.36 17.37
C ALA A 159 -0.29 6.77 18.74
N GLY A 160 -1.61 6.70 18.94
CA GLY A 160 -2.24 6.94 20.24
C GLY A 160 -1.80 5.90 21.30
N ALA A 161 -1.77 4.62 20.94
CA ALA A 161 -1.27 3.57 21.83
C ALA A 161 0.21 3.77 22.17
N ALA A 162 1.03 4.16 21.19
CA ALA A 162 2.45 4.46 21.40
C ALA A 162 2.65 5.68 22.31
N ALA A 163 1.80 6.70 22.20
CA ALA A 163 1.82 7.87 23.08
C ALA A 163 1.45 7.48 24.51
N LEU A 164 0.43 6.63 24.68
CA LEU A 164 0.01 6.15 25.99
C LEU A 164 1.13 5.35 26.68
N VAL A 165 1.78 4.44 25.93
CA VAL A 165 2.94 3.69 26.43
C VAL A 165 4.11 4.64 26.72
N GLY A 166 4.40 5.59 25.85
CA GLY A 166 5.47 6.57 26.02
C GLY A 166 5.28 7.46 27.26
N ALA A 167 4.04 7.88 27.54
CA ALA A 167 3.67 8.62 28.75
C ALA A 167 3.79 7.76 30.02
N TRP A 168 3.60 6.45 29.93
CA TRP A 168 3.70 5.55 31.09
C TRP A 168 5.13 5.35 31.58
N ILE A 169 6.13 5.34 30.67
CA ILE A 169 7.53 5.06 31.02
C ILE A 169 8.08 5.88 32.20
N PRO A 170 7.92 7.21 32.26
CA PRO A 170 8.39 7.99 33.41
C PRO A 170 7.61 7.71 34.71
N VAL A 171 6.40 7.16 34.63
CA VAL A 171 5.50 6.92 35.78
C VAL A 171 5.69 5.51 36.37
N GLY A 172 5.64 4.48 35.52
CA GLY A 172 5.68 3.08 35.92
C GLY A 172 6.80 2.25 35.29
N GLY A 173 7.71 2.89 34.55
CA GLY A 173 8.82 2.22 33.87
C GLY A 173 8.37 1.39 32.65
N ALA A 174 9.23 0.49 32.20
CA ALA A 174 8.95 -0.40 31.06
C ALA A 174 8.13 -1.65 31.42
N ALA A 175 7.76 -1.81 32.70
CA ALA A 175 7.02 -2.97 33.17
C ALA A 175 5.51 -2.80 32.96
N VAL A 176 4.80 -3.93 32.91
CA VAL A 176 3.34 -3.94 32.91
C VAL A 176 2.83 -3.36 34.23
N PRO A 177 1.84 -2.44 34.21
CA PRO A 177 1.29 -1.86 35.44
C PRO A 177 0.79 -2.94 36.40
N SER A 178 1.33 -2.97 37.61
CA SER A 178 0.89 -3.86 38.70
C SER A 178 0.02 -3.13 39.74
N ASP A 179 0.25 -1.83 39.93
CA ASP A 179 -0.56 -0.97 40.79
C ASP A 179 -1.77 -0.41 40.03
N ARG A 180 -2.97 -0.81 40.48
CA ARG A 180 -4.24 -0.36 39.88
C ARG A 180 -4.56 1.09 40.19
N VAL A 181 -4.18 1.60 41.37
CA VAL A 181 -4.50 2.97 41.77
C VAL A 181 -3.70 3.94 40.91
N GLN A 182 -2.38 3.73 40.84
CA GLN A 182 -1.49 4.51 39.98
C GLN A 182 -1.93 4.47 38.51
N LEU A 183 -2.32 3.29 38.02
CA LEU A 183 -2.83 3.14 36.65
C LEU A 183 -4.10 3.96 36.42
N VAL A 184 -5.07 3.93 37.35
CA VAL A 184 -6.31 4.69 37.21
C VAL A 184 -6.08 6.19 37.29
N GLU A 185 -5.18 6.65 38.16
CA GLU A 185 -4.78 8.07 38.22
C GLU A 185 -4.13 8.51 36.92
N PHE A 186 -3.21 7.72 36.39
CA PHE A 186 -2.56 7.98 35.10
C PHE A 186 -3.57 8.04 33.94
N LEU A 187 -4.53 7.11 33.85
CA LEU A 187 -5.55 7.13 32.80
C LEU A 187 -6.55 8.29 32.93
N ARG A 188 -6.61 8.94 34.10
CA ARG A 188 -7.49 10.10 34.34
C ARG A 188 -6.77 11.43 34.20
N ASP A 189 -5.45 11.41 34.04
CA ASP A 189 -4.65 12.60 33.87
C ASP A 189 -5.03 13.31 32.55
N PRO A 190 -5.53 14.56 32.61
CA PRO A 190 -5.91 15.30 31.42
C PRO A 190 -4.73 15.53 30.47
N ALA A 191 -3.50 15.70 30.98
CA ALA A 191 -2.32 15.89 30.14
C ALA A 191 -2.04 14.64 29.30
N VAL A 192 -2.12 13.45 29.92
CA VAL A 192 -1.97 12.16 29.25
C VAL A 192 -3.06 11.96 28.20
N LEU A 193 -4.33 12.21 28.55
CA LEU A 193 -5.44 12.05 27.62
C LEU A 193 -5.32 12.99 26.41
N LEU A 194 -4.96 14.25 26.64
CA LEU A 194 -4.76 15.23 25.56
C LEU A 194 -3.55 14.88 24.68
N ALA A 195 -2.44 14.43 25.26
CA ALA A 195 -1.27 13.98 24.51
C ALA A 195 -1.58 12.77 23.62
N VAL A 196 -2.29 11.77 24.15
CA VAL A 196 -2.72 10.58 23.41
C VAL A 196 -3.68 10.94 22.28
N LEU A 197 -4.65 11.82 22.56
CA LEU A 197 -5.58 12.31 21.54
C LEU A 197 -4.87 13.13 20.46
N ALA A 198 -3.94 14.02 20.84
CA ALA A 198 -3.14 14.79 19.90
C ALA A 198 -2.35 13.85 18.97
N ALA A 199 -1.67 12.84 19.52
CA ALA A 199 -0.94 11.86 18.72
C ALA A 199 -1.86 11.11 17.75
N ALA A 200 -3.02 10.63 18.20
CA ALA A 200 -3.95 9.89 17.36
C ALA A 200 -4.56 10.76 16.24
N VAL A 201 -5.04 11.95 16.57
CA VAL A 201 -5.68 12.87 15.61
C VAL A 201 -4.66 13.41 14.61
N LEU A 202 -3.48 13.83 15.05
CA LEU A 202 -2.46 14.32 14.13
C LEU A 202 -1.95 13.19 13.20
N ALA A 203 -1.78 11.97 13.72
CA ALA A 203 -1.41 10.82 12.90
C ALA A 203 -2.48 10.53 11.85
N ARG A 204 -3.76 10.63 12.23
CA ARG A 204 -4.89 10.49 11.31
C ARG A 204 -4.82 11.54 10.19
N GLU A 205 -4.76 12.82 10.55
CA GLU A 205 -4.79 13.90 9.58
C GLU A 205 -3.58 13.82 8.64
N VAL A 206 -2.36 13.73 9.20
CA VAL A 206 -1.14 13.73 8.40
C VAL A 206 -1.06 12.51 7.48
N SER A 207 -1.54 11.34 7.90
CA SER A 207 -1.60 10.16 7.02
C SER A 207 -2.61 10.32 5.87
N VAL A 208 -3.74 10.98 6.11
CA VAL A 208 -4.76 11.27 5.08
C VAL A 208 -4.23 12.29 4.06
N TRP A 209 -3.67 13.41 4.52
CA TRP A 209 -3.12 14.46 3.65
C TRP A 209 -1.85 13.97 2.93
N GLY A 210 -0.95 13.28 3.63
CA GLY A 210 0.24 12.66 3.06
C GLY A 210 -0.11 11.63 2.00
N GLY A 211 -1.11 10.78 2.26
CA GLY A 211 -1.62 9.80 1.30
C GLY A 211 -2.20 10.45 0.03
N ALA A 212 -2.89 11.59 0.15
CA ALA A 212 -3.40 12.34 -1.00
C ALA A 212 -2.26 12.87 -1.90
N LEU A 213 -1.19 13.41 -1.30
CA LEU A 213 0.00 13.87 -2.04
C LEU A 213 0.74 12.73 -2.75
N ILE A 214 0.92 11.58 -2.09
CA ILE A 214 1.54 10.38 -2.68
C ILE A 214 0.73 9.89 -3.89
N ALA A 215 -0.60 9.75 -3.72
CA ALA A 215 -1.50 9.30 -4.77
C ALA A 215 -1.57 10.28 -5.96
N GLY A 216 -1.43 11.58 -5.70
CA GLY A 216 -1.34 12.61 -6.74
C GLY A 216 -0.07 12.47 -7.59
N ARG A 217 1.10 12.31 -6.96
CA ARG A 217 2.39 12.18 -7.67
C ARG A 217 2.46 10.88 -8.49
N ALA A 218 1.95 9.77 -7.96
CA ALA A 218 1.92 8.49 -8.66
C ALA A 218 1.11 8.54 -9.97
N ARG A 219 -0.03 9.26 -9.98
CA ARG A 219 -0.84 9.49 -11.18
C ARG A 219 -0.09 10.33 -12.23
N GLY A 220 0.62 11.36 -11.79
CA GLY A 220 1.44 12.21 -12.68
C GLY A 220 2.59 11.44 -13.35
N VAL A 221 3.26 10.54 -12.64
CA VAL A 221 4.32 9.68 -13.20
C VAL A 221 3.73 8.69 -14.20
N LYS A 222 2.57 8.09 -13.89
CA LYS A 222 1.89 7.16 -14.81
C LYS A 222 1.48 7.86 -16.12
N ARG A 223 1.00 9.10 -16.05
CA ARG A 223 0.66 9.92 -17.23
C ARG A 223 1.90 10.19 -18.09
N ARG A 224 3.00 10.66 -17.48
CA ARG A 224 4.26 10.93 -18.19
C ARG A 224 4.89 9.69 -18.81
N ASN A 225 4.73 8.52 -18.18
CA ASN A 225 5.21 7.26 -18.75
C ASN A 225 4.34 6.83 -19.94
N ALA A 226 3.01 6.99 -19.86
CA ALA A 226 2.12 6.73 -20.99
C ALA A 226 2.38 7.67 -22.18
N GLU A 227 2.67 8.96 -21.91
CA GLU A 227 3.09 9.93 -22.95
C GLU A 227 4.40 9.50 -23.63
N ARG A 228 5.37 8.96 -22.87
CA ARG A 228 6.63 8.43 -23.42
C ARG A 228 6.46 7.12 -24.19
N GLU A 229 5.57 6.24 -23.75
CA GLU A 229 5.22 5.00 -24.46
C GLU A 229 4.52 5.33 -25.79
N ALA A 230 3.63 6.33 -25.81
CA ALA A 230 2.96 6.80 -27.04
C ALA A 230 3.93 7.46 -28.02
N ALA A 231 4.86 8.30 -27.53
CA ALA A 231 5.87 8.95 -28.37
C ALA A 231 6.93 7.99 -28.93
N ALA A 232 7.07 6.79 -28.35
CA ALA A 232 7.97 5.75 -28.86
C ALA A 232 7.31 4.84 -29.92
N GLN A 233 5.98 4.95 -30.10
CA GLN A 233 5.20 4.17 -31.08
C GLN A 233 4.80 4.99 -32.33
N SER A 234 5.10 6.29 -32.35
CA SER A 234 4.91 7.22 -33.47
C SER A 234 6.20 7.49 -34.21
#